data_AF-A0A7S1Y7T8-F1
#
_entry.id   AF-A0A7S1Y7T8-F1
#
_cell.length_a   1.000
_cell.length_b   1.000
_cell.length_c   1.000
_cell.angle_alpha   90.00
_cell.angle_beta   90.00
_cell.angle_gamma   90.00
#
_symmetry.space_group_name_H-M   'P 1'
#
loop_
_entity.id
_entity.type
_entity.pdbx_description
1 polymer ?
#
loop_
_entity_poly.entity_id
_entity_poly.type
_entity_poly.pdbx_seq_one_letter_code
_entity_poly.pdbx_strand_id
1 'polypeptide(L)'
;MMMGSNSTLWHWLALALAAVVVMAQSQIPRNLRMLNESGHRLEVYWVSPQGEASMMTNPYLYDGATFPLNTFVGHRFEIREVPNAKTGDCAGEEKVCRRAEFVVSENDDQAVRIAPGLEIEFRDNKVMARREADSLVTECEENAKTAMSAGDPKWMDNLAECVEIAVARKLEVANEEIAFQAQIRTDMATLLENYTCADEHSEATPDVRTEVWTSEKDGVPRAAHIKLDRPASRIHVVDNFIDPIECEAMESEAARTLHRATVADGKGGSRLSENRKAMQAGISVRWDREEIGDPIARLSRRVYDYANHVLGLGIEEHGQEDLMSIQYFGRGRNDTEPDRYTPHCDGDCTGLPHKTGTRMATMVMYCTLPSEGGATNFKNSGVHVKPVAGSAVFFSYIDPEARVMDTGFTEHSGCPVFEGEKKIVTQWIRLGVDSENPWNSFNTLGIKHADAANQ
;
A
#
# COMPACT_ATOMS: atom_id res chain seq x y z
N MET A 1 -20.78 -43.73 -41.66
CA MET A 1 -21.57 -43.26 -40.51
C MET A 1 -20.78 -43.55 -39.25
N MET A 2 -20.22 -42.52 -38.61
CA MET A 2 -19.99 -42.41 -37.17
C MET A 2 -19.31 -41.05 -36.93
N MET A 3 -20.09 -39.98 -37.04
CA MET A 3 -19.80 -38.70 -36.41
C MET A 3 -20.60 -38.69 -35.11
N GLY A 4 -19.92 -38.53 -33.96
CA GLY A 4 -20.58 -38.34 -32.68
C GLY A 4 -19.73 -38.79 -31.49
N SER A 5 -19.13 -37.83 -30.77
CA SER A 5 -18.94 -37.84 -29.30
C SER A 5 -17.86 -36.88 -28.76
N ASN A 6 -17.34 -35.92 -29.54
CA ASN A 6 -16.37 -34.94 -29.00
C ASN A 6 -16.99 -33.72 -28.31
N SER A 7 -18.32 -33.54 -28.25
CA SER A 7 -18.92 -32.34 -27.62
C SER A 7 -19.08 -32.45 -26.11
N THR A 8 -19.09 -33.66 -25.54
CA THR A 8 -19.29 -33.86 -24.09
C THR A 8 -18.02 -33.61 -23.29
N LEU A 9 -16.85 -34.03 -23.79
CA LEU A 9 -15.57 -33.83 -23.08
C LEU A 9 -15.21 -32.35 -22.91
N TRP A 10 -15.49 -31.52 -23.91
CA TRP A 10 -15.24 -30.07 -23.86
C TRP A 10 -16.22 -29.33 -22.94
N HIS A 11 -17.46 -29.82 -22.80
CA HIS A 11 -18.41 -29.29 -21.82
C HIS A 11 -17.97 -29.58 -20.39
N TRP A 12 -17.46 -30.78 -20.11
CA TRP A 12 -16.96 -31.14 -18.78
C TRP A 12 -15.64 -30.42 -18.43
N LEU A 13 -14.76 -30.19 -19.41
CA LEU A 13 -13.55 -29.38 -19.19
C LEU A 13 -13.86 -27.89 -18.96
N ALA A 14 -14.85 -27.33 -19.68
CA ALA A 14 -15.27 -25.95 -19.50
C ALA A 14 -15.99 -25.73 -18.16
N LEU A 15 -16.79 -26.70 -17.70
CA LEU A 15 -17.38 -26.69 -16.36
C LEU A 15 -16.33 -26.87 -15.25
N ALA A 16 -15.29 -27.68 -15.47
CA ALA A 16 -14.18 -27.83 -14.53
C ALA A 16 -13.30 -26.57 -14.46
N LEU A 17 -13.02 -25.90 -15.59
CA LEU A 17 -12.33 -24.60 -15.60
C LEU A 17 -13.19 -23.49 -15.01
N ALA A 18 -14.51 -23.45 -15.29
CA ALA A 18 -15.41 -22.48 -14.66
C ALA A 18 -15.53 -22.70 -13.14
N ALA A 19 -15.46 -23.95 -12.66
CA ALA A 19 -15.45 -24.25 -11.23
C ALA A 19 -14.13 -23.87 -10.52
N VAL A 20 -12.99 -23.92 -11.23
CA VAL A 20 -11.68 -23.48 -10.70
C VAL A 20 -11.54 -21.95 -10.78
N VAL A 21 -12.15 -21.29 -11.76
CA VAL A 21 -12.11 -19.82 -11.93
C VAL A 21 -13.01 -19.08 -10.91
N VAL A 22 -13.96 -19.77 -10.27
CA VAL A 22 -14.86 -19.15 -9.26
C VAL A 22 -14.32 -19.22 -7.82
N MET A 23 -13.22 -19.94 -7.55
CA MET A 23 -12.72 -20.15 -6.17
C MET A 23 -11.33 -19.58 -5.86
N ALA A 24 -10.95 -18.49 -6.52
CA ALA A 24 -9.83 -17.66 -6.07
C ALA A 24 -10.27 -16.18 -5.99
N GLN A 25 -11.38 -15.91 -5.30
CA GLN A 25 -11.56 -14.59 -4.72
C GLN A 25 -10.53 -14.48 -3.59
N SER A 26 -9.61 -13.52 -3.70
CA SER A 26 -8.72 -13.12 -2.61
C SER A 26 -9.55 -12.91 -1.35
N GLN A 27 -9.47 -13.85 -0.41
CA GLN A 27 -10.22 -13.73 0.83
C GLN A 27 -9.56 -12.66 1.69
N ILE A 28 -10.17 -11.48 1.73
CA ILE A 28 -9.66 -10.35 2.50
C ILE A 28 -9.89 -10.65 4.01
N PRO A 29 -8.83 -10.74 4.83
CA PRO A 29 -8.97 -11.12 6.24
C PRO A 29 -9.63 -10.00 7.07
N ARG A 30 -10.38 -10.40 8.09
CA ARG A 30 -11.12 -9.54 9.01
C ARG A 30 -11.04 -10.06 10.45
N ASN A 31 -10.89 -9.15 11.40
CA ASN A 31 -11.03 -9.44 12.82
C ASN A 31 -12.42 -8.96 13.28
N LEU A 32 -13.26 -9.91 13.68
CA LEU A 32 -14.63 -9.69 14.08
C LEU A 32 -14.77 -9.87 15.58
N ARG A 33 -15.55 -9.01 16.25
CA ARG A 33 -15.90 -9.17 17.67
C ARG A 33 -17.41 -9.24 17.82
N MET A 34 -17.94 -10.37 18.30
CA MET A 34 -19.37 -10.51 18.56
C MET A 34 -19.66 -10.25 20.05
N LEU A 35 -20.43 -9.23 20.39
CA LEU A 35 -20.92 -8.96 21.73
C LEU A 35 -22.36 -9.46 21.84
N ASN A 36 -22.62 -10.33 22.81
CA ASN A 36 -23.97 -10.77 23.11
C ASN A 36 -24.62 -9.87 24.17
N GLU A 37 -25.71 -9.20 23.81
CA GLU A 37 -26.59 -8.45 24.72
C GLU A 37 -28.05 -8.87 24.51
N SER A 38 -28.26 -10.10 24.05
CA SER A 38 -29.59 -10.62 23.73
C SER A 38 -30.39 -11.00 24.98
N GLY A 39 -29.75 -11.09 26.15
CA GLY A 39 -30.31 -11.65 27.37
C GLY A 39 -30.30 -13.18 27.42
N HIS A 40 -29.71 -13.85 26.42
CA HIS A 40 -29.76 -15.31 26.25
C HIS A 40 -28.38 -15.94 25.99
N ARG A 41 -28.29 -17.27 26.17
CA ARG A 41 -27.10 -18.04 25.75
C ARG A 41 -27.19 -18.32 24.27
N LEU A 42 -26.09 -18.09 23.56
CA LEU A 42 -26.03 -18.23 22.10
C LEU A 42 -24.97 -19.23 21.68
N GLU A 43 -25.22 -19.91 20.56
CA GLU A 43 -24.22 -20.64 19.79
C GLU A 43 -23.94 -19.90 18.49
N VAL A 44 -22.67 -19.79 18.13
CA VAL A 44 -22.24 -19.17 16.86
C VAL A 44 -21.75 -20.28 15.93
N TYR A 45 -22.25 -20.28 14.69
CA TYR A 45 -21.86 -21.21 13.65
C TYR A 45 -21.31 -20.45 12.46
N TRP A 46 -20.20 -20.92 11.89
CA TRP A 46 -19.79 -20.56 10.55
C TRP A 46 -20.55 -21.42 9.54
N VAL A 47 -21.08 -20.81 8.48
CA VAL A 47 -21.80 -21.50 7.42
C VAL A 47 -20.95 -21.51 6.17
N SER A 48 -20.60 -22.71 5.69
CA SER A 48 -19.81 -22.89 4.47
C SER A 48 -20.57 -22.44 3.23
N PRO A 49 -19.90 -22.17 2.10
CA PRO A 49 -20.57 -21.88 0.82
C PRO A 49 -21.54 -22.99 0.37
N GLN A 50 -21.32 -24.23 0.82
CA GLN A 50 -22.18 -25.38 0.55
C GLN A 50 -23.36 -25.49 1.53
N GLY A 51 -23.47 -24.59 2.52
CA GLY A 51 -24.55 -24.55 3.50
C GLY A 51 -24.31 -25.39 4.76
N GLU A 52 -23.10 -25.92 4.95
CA GLU A 52 -22.77 -26.72 6.13
C GLU A 52 -22.40 -25.82 7.32
N ALA A 53 -23.05 -26.01 8.46
CA ALA A 53 -22.83 -25.20 9.67
C ALA A 53 -21.83 -25.86 10.62
N SER A 54 -20.73 -25.18 10.93
CA SER A 54 -19.71 -25.59 11.89
C SER A 54 -19.74 -24.68 13.12
N MET A 55 -19.88 -25.27 14.31
CA MET A 55 -19.94 -24.50 15.56
C MET A 55 -18.57 -23.88 15.89
N MET A 56 -18.57 -22.59 16.22
CA MET A 56 -17.37 -21.80 16.52
C MET A 56 -17.21 -21.55 18.02
N THR A 57 -18.32 -21.43 18.76
CA THR A 57 -18.32 -21.26 20.22
C THR A 57 -18.19 -22.60 20.94
N ASN A 58 -17.48 -22.64 22.07
CA ASN A 58 -17.48 -23.80 22.96
C ASN A 58 -17.42 -23.35 24.44
N PRO A 59 -18.46 -23.58 25.28
CA PRO A 59 -19.76 -24.17 24.95
C PRO A 59 -20.74 -23.15 24.35
N TYR A 60 -20.86 -21.95 24.94
CA TYR A 60 -21.84 -20.91 24.54
C TYR A 60 -21.23 -19.51 24.67
N LEU A 61 -21.77 -18.56 23.90
CA LEU A 61 -21.59 -17.14 24.14
C LEU A 61 -22.65 -16.65 25.14
N TYR A 62 -22.21 -16.30 26.35
CA TYR A 62 -23.08 -15.79 27.42
C TYR A 62 -23.49 -14.34 27.19
N ASP A 63 -24.61 -13.93 27.79
CA ASP A 63 -25.02 -12.53 27.80
C ASP A 63 -23.95 -11.65 28.47
N GLY A 64 -23.69 -10.48 27.89
CA GLY A 64 -22.61 -9.57 28.24
C GLY A 64 -21.21 -10.01 27.79
N ALA A 65 -21.04 -11.18 27.18
CA ALA A 65 -19.73 -11.69 26.76
C ALA A 65 -19.41 -11.36 25.30
N THR A 66 -18.11 -11.26 25.01
CA THR A 66 -17.58 -11.00 23.67
C THR A 66 -16.86 -12.23 23.11
N PHE A 67 -17.09 -12.54 21.84
CA PHE A 67 -16.42 -13.60 21.09
C PHE A 67 -15.58 -12.99 19.95
N PRO A 68 -14.24 -12.95 20.08
CA PRO A 68 -13.36 -12.53 19.00
C PRO A 68 -13.16 -13.66 17.99
N LEU A 69 -13.10 -13.33 16.70
CA LEU A 69 -12.94 -14.29 15.62
C LEU A 69 -12.17 -13.68 14.44
N ASN A 70 -11.16 -14.40 13.95
CA ASN A 70 -10.55 -14.10 12.66
C ASN A 70 -11.35 -14.80 11.55
N THR A 71 -11.73 -14.05 10.53
CA THR A 71 -12.60 -14.49 9.43
C THR A 71 -12.26 -13.75 8.15
N PHE A 72 -13.02 -13.97 7.07
CA PHE A 72 -12.84 -13.28 5.80
C PHE A 72 -14.12 -12.57 5.35
N VAL A 73 -13.97 -11.55 4.52
CA VAL A 73 -15.10 -10.90 3.84
C VAL A 73 -15.93 -11.95 3.11
N GLY A 74 -17.26 -11.85 3.23
CA GLY A 74 -18.20 -12.78 2.59
C GLY A 74 -18.48 -14.05 3.40
N HIS A 75 -17.76 -14.32 4.48
CA HIS A 75 -18.11 -15.42 5.39
C HIS A 75 -19.48 -15.20 6.02
N ARG A 76 -20.28 -16.26 6.08
CA ARG A 76 -21.60 -16.26 6.69
C ARG A 76 -21.56 -16.90 8.07
N PHE A 77 -22.26 -16.29 9.02
CA PHE A 77 -22.43 -16.83 10.36
C PHE A 77 -23.91 -16.95 10.71
N GLU A 78 -24.26 -18.02 11.40
CA GLU A 78 -25.58 -18.27 11.98
C GLU A 78 -25.46 -18.26 13.51
N ILE A 79 -26.30 -17.48 14.16
CA ILE A 79 -26.42 -17.37 15.62
C ILE A 79 -27.69 -18.09 16.03
N ARG A 80 -27.59 -19.01 17.00
CA ARG A 80 -28.72 -19.80 17.50
C ARG A 80 -28.91 -19.56 18.99
N GLU A 81 -30.16 -19.29 19.38
CA GLU A 81 -30.55 -19.24 20.78
C GLU A 81 -30.53 -20.64 21.41
N VAL A 82 -29.91 -20.76 22.59
CA VAL A 82 -29.81 -22.02 23.31
C VAL A 82 -30.98 -22.15 24.31
N PRO A 83 -31.79 -23.22 24.21
CA PRO A 83 -32.93 -23.42 25.11
C PRO A 83 -32.49 -23.59 26.56
N ASN A 84 -33.40 -23.30 27.49
CA ASN A 84 -33.15 -23.46 28.91
C ASN A 84 -32.88 -24.94 29.25
N ALA A 85 -31.78 -25.21 29.97
CA ALA A 85 -31.35 -26.58 30.26
C ALA A 85 -32.34 -27.39 31.12
N LYS A 86 -33.25 -26.73 31.86
CA LYS A 86 -34.24 -27.39 32.72
C LYS A 86 -35.60 -27.59 32.06
N THR A 87 -36.03 -26.64 31.22
CA THR A 87 -37.36 -26.68 30.60
C THR A 87 -37.34 -27.12 29.14
N GLY A 88 -36.19 -27.05 28.47
CA GLY A 88 -36.05 -27.33 27.05
C GLY A 88 -36.61 -26.22 26.13
N ASP A 89 -37.18 -25.17 26.72
CA ASP A 89 -37.85 -24.09 26.00
C ASP A 89 -36.91 -22.88 25.82
N CYS A 90 -37.03 -22.19 24.68
CA CYS A 90 -36.43 -20.87 24.44
C CYS A 90 -37.35 -19.73 24.93
N ALA A 91 -36.82 -18.51 25.05
CA ALA A 91 -37.58 -17.39 25.57
C ALA A 91 -38.64 -16.88 24.57
N GLY A 92 -39.82 -16.50 25.06
CA GLY A 92 -40.94 -16.01 24.26
C GLY A 92 -42.22 -16.83 24.45
N GLU A 93 -43.37 -16.28 24.04
CA GLU A 93 -44.68 -16.94 24.19
C GLU A 93 -44.81 -18.22 23.36
N GLU A 94 -44.16 -18.27 22.19
CA GLU A 94 -44.20 -19.40 21.27
C GLU A 94 -43.17 -20.49 21.59
N LYS A 95 -42.24 -20.25 22.53
CA LYS A 95 -41.18 -21.19 22.97
C LYS A 95 -40.25 -21.69 21.85
N VAL A 96 -40.25 -21.05 20.68
CA VAL A 96 -39.38 -21.39 19.54
C VAL A 96 -38.03 -20.68 19.68
N CYS A 97 -36.93 -21.42 19.51
CA CYS A 97 -35.58 -20.85 19.54
C CYS A 97 -35.31 -20.00 18.30
N ARG A 98 -34.90 -18.75 18.54
CA ARG A 98 -34.61 -17.80 17.47
C ARG A 98 -33.27 -18.10 16.81
N ARG A 99 -33.16 -17.66 15.57
CA ARG A 99 -31.94 -17.73 14.76
C ARG A 99 -31.76 -16.42 14.02
N ALA A 100 -30.51 -16.03 13.85
CA ALA A 100 -30.14 -14.89 13.03
C ALA A 100 -28.93 -15.24 12.18
N GLU A 101 -28.85 -14.66 10.99
CA GLU A 101 -27.71 -14.84 10.09
C GLU A 101 -27.13 -13.48 9.73
N PHE A 102 -25.82 -13.46 9.50
CA PHE A 102 -25.16 -12.31 8.94
C PHE A 102 -23.95 -12.70 8.09
N VAL A 103 -23.53 -11.77 7.23
CA VAL A 103 -22.36 -11.93 6.36
C VAL A 103 -21.33 -10.86 6.71
N VAL A 104 -20.06 -11.26 6.80
CA VAL A 104 -18.94 -10.36 7.07
C VAL A 104 -18.76 -9.40 5.90
N SER A 105 -18.70 -8.10 6.19
CA SER A 105 -18.59 -7.05 5.18
C SER A 105 -17.12 -6.66 4.91
N GLU A 106 -16.92 -5.80 3.93
CA GLU A 106 -15.59 -5.23 3.61
C GLU A 106 -15.10 -4.17 4.61
N ASN A 107 -15.87 -3.81 5.64
CA ASN A 107 -15.47 -2.77 6.59
C ASN A 107 -14.45 -3.28 7.62
N ASP A 108 -13.50 -2.43 7.99
CA ASP A 108 -12.50 -2.72 9.04
C ASP A 108 -13.07 -2.50 10.45
N ASP A 109 -12.49 -3.16 11.46
CA ASP A 109 -12.87 -3.11 12.89
C ASP A 109 -14.35 -3.40 13.16
N GLN A 110 -14.89 -4.43 12.50
CA GLN A 110 -16.28 -4.82 12.65
C GLN A 110 -16.54 -5.47 14.02
N ALA A 111 -17.45 -4.85 14.79
CA ALA A 111 -18.09 -5.47 15.95
C ALA A 111 -19.56 -5.79 15.61
N VAL A 112 -20.00 -6.97 16.00
CA VAL A 112 -21.39 -7.42 15.86
C VAL A 112 -22.02 -7.42 17.24
N ARG A 113 -22.98 -6.56 17.47
CA ARG A 113 -23.80 -6.57 18.68
C ARG A 113 -25.07 -7.37 18.41
N ILE A 114 -25.31 -8.38 19.23
CA ILE A 114 -26.50 -9.23 19.16
C ILE A 114 -27.47 -8.70 20.22
N ALA A 115 -28.44 -7.89 19.79
CA ALA A 115 -29.38 -7.21 20.67
C ALA A 115 -30.58 -8.12 21.06
N PRO A 116 -31.44 -7.69 22.01
CA PRO A 116 -32.65 -8.43 22.35
C PRO A 116 -33.49 -8.74 21.10
N GLY A 117 -34.01 -9.97 21.00
CA GLY A 117 -34.68 -10.42 19.77
C GLY A 117 -33.77 -11.14 18.76
N LEU A 118 -32.46 -11.25 19.04
CA LEU A 118 -31.42 -11.68 18.09
C LEU A 118 -31.29 -10.71 16.90
N GLU A 119 -31.56 -9.42 17.11
CA GLU A 119 -31.28 -8.39 16.13
C GLU A 119 -29.76 -8.19 15.99
N ILE A 120 -29.26 -8.26 14.76
CA ILE A 120 -27.83 -8.13 14.46
C ILE A 120 -27.51 -6.68 14.11
N GLU A 121 -26.78 -6.02 15.00
CA GLU A 121 -26.29 -4.66 14.79
C GLU A 121 -24.79 -4.67 14.48
N PHE A 122 -24.43 -4.17 13.31
CA PHE A 122 -23.03 -3.92 12.99
C PHE A 122 -22.58 -2.57 13.58
N ARG A 123 -21.46 -2.61 14.29
CA ARG A 123 -20.69 -1.44 14.71
C ARG A 123 -19.35 -1.52 14.00
N ASP A 124 -19.24 -0.81 12.91
CA ASP A 124 -17.97 -0.57 12.23
C ASP A 124 -17.75 0.94 12.11
N ASN A 125 -16.50 1.34 11.87
CA ASN A 125 -16.12 2.76 11.86
C ASN A 125 -16.92 3.57 10.82
N LYS A 126 -17.31 2.96 9.68
CA LYS A 126 -18.13 3.63 8.66
C LYS A 126 -19.59 3.74 9.09
N VAL A 127 -20.16 2.73 9.74
CA VAL A 127 -21.52 2.75 10.27
C VAL A 127 -21.63 3.71 11.45
N MET A 128 -20.63 3.77 12.32
CA MET A 128 -20.55 4.75 13.40
C MET A 128 -20.41 6.17 12.84
N ALA A 129 -19.51 6.40 11.88
CA ALA A 129 -19.38 7.68 11.20
C ALA A 129 -20.67 8.10 10.48
N ARG A 130 -21.37 7.16 9.81
CA ARG A 130 -22.68 7.41 9.20
C ARG A 130 -23.75 7.73 10.23
N ARG A 131 -23.88 6.94 11.31
CA ARG A 131 -24.86 7.22 12.38
C ARG A 131 -24.61 8.56 13.06
N GLU A 132 -23.36 8.94 13.27
CA GLU A 132 -23.02 10.24 13.83
C GLU A 132 -23.29 11.39 12.86
N ALA A 133 -23.03 11.20 11.56
CA ALA A 133 -23.40 12.17 10.54
C ALA A 133 -24.93 12.29 10.41
N ASP A 134 -25.65 11.18 10.37
CA ASP A 134 -27.12 11.11 10.35
C ASP A 134 -27.72 11.77 11.59
N SER A 135 -27.13 11.57 12.77
CA SER A 135 -27.57 12.22 14.01
C SER A 135 -27.45 13.74 13.95
N LEU A 136 -26.37 14.27 13.37
CA LEU A 136 -26.17 15.72 13.23
C LEU A 136 -27.09 16.32 12.17
N VAL A 137 -27.28 15.63 11.05
CA VAL A 137 -28.23 16.05 10.01
C VAL A 137 -29.65 16.01 10.57
N THR A 138 -30.00 14.99 11.35
CA THR A 138 -31.31 14.86 12.01
C THR A 138 -31.55 16.01 12.99
N GLU A 139 -30.54 16.42 13.77
CA GLU A 139 -30.63 17.58 14.67
C GLU A 139 -30.89 18.87 13.87
N CYS A 140 -30.18 19.08 12.76
CA CYS A 140 -30.43 20.21 11.87
C CYS A 140 -31.86 20.18 11.28
N GLU A 141 -32.35 19.01 10.87
CA GLU A 141 -33.71 18.84 10.36
C GLU A 141 -34.79 19.11 11.40
N GLU A 142 -34.63 18.66 12.64
CA GLU A 142 -35.58 18.92 13.73
C GLU A 142 -35.65 20.42 14.08
N ASN A 143 -34.50 21.08 14.11
CA ASN A 143 -34.41 22.52 14.30
C ASN A 143 -35.09 23.29 13.15
N ALA A 144 -34.89 22.83 11.90
CA ALA A 144 -35.53 23.42 10.73
C ALA A 144 -37.06 23.23 10.73
N LYS A 145 -37.56 22.03 11.10
CA LYS A 145 -39.00 21.75 11.27
C LYS A 145 -39.63 22.66 12.33
N THR A 146 -38.92 22.92 13.42
CA THR A 146 -39.35 23.82 14.49
C THR A 146 -39.41 25.27 14.01
N ALA A 147 -38.36 25.75 13.32
CA ALA A 147 -38.30 27.10 12.76
C ALA A 147 -39.36 27.34 11.67
N MET A 148 -39.59 26.35 10.80
CA MET A 148 -40.64 26.36 9.79
C MET A 148 -42.03 26.49 10.45
N SER A 149 -42.28 25.72 11.52
CA SER A 149 -43.55 25.77 12.26
C SER A 149 -43.77 27.11 12.98
N ALA A 150 -42.68 27.82 13.31
CA ALA A 150 -42.71 29.15 13.90
C ALA A 150 -42.84 30.30 12.86
N GLY A 151 -42.84 29.98 11.56
CA GLY A 151 -42.97 30.96 10.47
C GLY A 151 -41.71 31.76 10.19
N ASP A 152 -40.53 31.26 10.57
CA ASP A 152 -39.25 31.91 10.25
C ASP A 152 -38.99 31.82 8.72
N PRO A 153 -38.87 32.94 7.98
CA PRO A 153 -38.61 32.90 6.54
C PRO A 153 -37.21 32.37 6.17
N LYS A 154 -36.28 32.26 7.12
CA LYS A 154 -34.88 31.84 6.89
C LYS A 154 -34.58 30.39 7.23
N TRP A 155 -35.59 29.59 7.58
CA TRP A 155 -35.40 28.22 8.04
C TRP A 155 -34.62 27.32 7.07
N MET A 156 -34.75 27.54 5.75
CA MET A 156 -34.00 26.82 4.71
C MET A 156 -32.51 27.19 4.69
N ASP A 157 -32.20 28.49 4.80
CA ASP A 157 -30.81 28.98 4.84
C ASP A 157 -30.11 28.48 6.12
N ASN A 158 -30.80 28.54 7.26
CA ASN A 158 -30.31 28.04 8.54
C ASN A 158 -30.08 26.52 8.52
N LEU A 159 -30.92 25.75 7.83
CA LEU A 159 -30.73 24.30 7.65
C LEU A 159 -29.48 24.01 6.81
N ALA A 160 -29.32 24.71 5.68
CA ALA A 160 -28.15 24.54 4.82
C ALA A 160 -26.85 24.86 5.57
N GLU A 161 -26.81 25.98 6.30
CA GLU A 161 -25.66 26.38 7.12
C GLU A 161 -25.38 25.37 8.23
N CYS A 162 -26.42 24.87 8.92
CA CYS A 162 -26.28 23.86 9.96
C CYS A 162 -25.64 22.57 9.44
N VAL A 163 -26.12 22.07 8.29
CA VAL A 163 -25.60 20.85 7.66
C VAL A 163 -24.15 21.05 7.20
N GLU A 164 -23.84 22.20 6.59
CA GLU A 164 -22.48 22.52 6.13
C GLU A 164 -21.49 22.51 7.31
N ILE A 165 -21.82 23.19 8.41
CA ILE A 165 -21.00 23.24 9.63
C ILE A 165 -20.86 21.85 10.25
N ALA A 166 -21.96 21.09 10.34
CA ALA A 166 -21.96 19.75 10.93
C ALA A 166 -21.05 18.78 10.16
N VAL A 167 -21.14 18.79 8.82
CA VAL A 167 -20.31 17.97 7.94
C VAL A 167 -18.85 18.41 8.02
N ALA A 168 -18.56 19.71 7.96
CA ALA A 168 -17.21 20.24 8.06
C ALA A 168 -16.53 19.82 9.38
N ARG A 169 -17.23 19.94 10.51
CA ARG A 169 -16.72 19.51 11.83
C ARG A 169 -16.43 18.01 11.90
N LYS A 170 -17.26 17.17 11.25
CA LYS A 170 -17.01 15.72 11.22
C LYS A 170 -15.84 15.34 10.33
N LEU A 171 -15.69 16.02 9.19
CA LEU A 171 -14.50 15.87 8.35
C LEU A 171 -13.24 16.30 9.10
N GLU A 172 -13.30 17.38 9.88
CA GLU A 172 -12.19 17.83 10.73
C GLU A 172 -11.81 16.76 11.77
N VAL A 173 -12.77 16.26 12.56
CA VAL A 173 -12.51 15.19 13.55
C VAL A 173 -11.96 13.92 12.89
N ALA A 174 -12.51 13.53 11.74
CA ALA A 174 -12.01 12.37 10.99
C ALA A 174 -10.56 12.60 10.49
N ASN A 175 -10.25 13.81 10.02
CA ASN A 175 -8.92 14.17 9.58
C ASN A 175 -7.92 14.22 10.75
N GLU A 176 -8.33 14.73 11.92
CA GLU A 176 -7.52 14.72 13.15
C GLU A 176 -7.19 13.29 13.59
N GLU A 177 -8.18 12.39 13.57
CA GLU A 177 -7.98 10.97 13.88
C GLU A 177 -7.01 10.32 12.88
N ILE A 178 -7.20 10.57 11.58
CA ILE A 178 -6.28 10.07 10.53
C ILE A 178 -4.86 10.60 10.77
N ALA A 179 -4.71 11.88 11.09
CA ALA A 179 -3.41 12.49 11.38
C ALA A 179 -2.76 11.89 12.62
N PHE A 180 -3.53 11.66 13.69
CA PHE A 180 -3.06 11.02 14.91
C PHE A 180 -2.59 9.58 14.66
N GLN A 181 -3.37 8.79 13.93
CA GLN A 181 -2.98 7.43 13.57
C GLN A 181 -1.74 7.40 12.67
N ALA A 182 -1.63 8.33 11.71
CA ALA A 182 -0.44 8.49 10.89
C ALA A 182 0.80 8.87 11.71
N GLN A 183 0.64 9.71 12.73
CA GLN A 183 1.70 10.07 13.67
C GLN A 183 2.18 8.85 14.47
N ILE A 184 1.26 8.10 15.10
CA ILE A 184 1.60 6.86 15.83
C ILE A 184 2.36 5.89 14.92
N ARG A 185 1.85 5.65 13.71
CA ARG A 185 2.50 4.77 12.72
C ARG A 185 3.94 5.23 12.45
N THR A 186 4.14 6.53 12.25
CA THR A 186 5.45 7.11 11.90
C THR A 186 6.44 7.04 13.08
N ASP A 187 5.96 7.25 14.31
CA ASP A 187 6.76 7.14 15.53
C ASP A 187 7.17 5.69 15.79
N MET A 188 6.23 4.76 15.69
CA MET A 188 6.51 3.32 15.80
C MET A 188 7.47 2.87 14.70
N ALA A 189 7.24 3.27 13.46
CA ALA A 189 8.10 2.95 12.32
C ALA A 189 9.54 3.46 12.53
N THR A 190 9.69 4.68 13.05
CA THR A 190 11.01 5.26 13.33
C THR A 190 11.75 4.52 14.43
N LEU A 191 11.04 4.09 15.48
CA LEU A 191 11.62 3.26 16.53
C LEU A 191 12.06 1.89 16.00
N LEU A 192 11.24 1.26 15.14
CA LEU A 192 11.48 -0.09 14.65
C LEU A 192 12.54 -0.17 13.56
N GLU A 193 12.77 0.90 12.78
CA GLU A 193 13.69 0.88 11.64
C GLU A 193 15.11 0.41 12.01
N ASN A 194 15.66 0.90 13.12
CA ASN A 194 16.98 0.48 13.58
C ASN A 194 17.02 -1.01 13.96
N TYR A 195 15.95 -1.55 14.54
CA TYR A 195 15.87 -2.98 14.89
C TYR A 195 15.76 -3.84 13.64
N THR A 196 14.87 -3.49 12.71
CA THR A 196 14.70 -4.21 11.44
C THR A 196 16.00 -4.20 10.63
N CYS A 197 16.72 -3.09 10.62
CA CYS A 197 17.99 -2.98 9.89
C CYS A 197 19.18 -3.63 10.61
N ALA A 198 19.13 -3.81 11.93
CA ALA A 198 20.19 -4.47 12.70
C ALA A 198 20.02 -6.00 12.75
N ASP A 199 18.80 -6.50 12.63
CA ASP A 199 18.52 -7.93 12.66
C ASP A 199 18.66 -8.57 11.27
N GLU A 200 19.80 -9.23 11.06
CA GLU A 200 20.12 -10.01 9.87
C GLU A 200 19.14 -11.16 9.60
N HIS A 201 18.46 -11.67 10.63
CA HIS A 201 17.53 -12.80 10.51
C HIS A 201 16.11 -12.36 10.13
N SER A 202 15.82 -11.05 10.11
CA SER A 202 14.51 -10.51 9.73
C SER A 202 14.07 -11.07 8.38
N GLU A 203 12.92 -11.73 8.29
CA GLU A 203 12.44 -12.21 6.99
C GLU A 203 12.03 -11.04 6.09
N ALA A 204 12.14 -11.22 4.77
CA ALA A 204 11.57 -10.26 3.83
C ALA A 204 10.04 -10.23 3.99
N THR A 205 9.43 -9.07 3.83
CA THR A 205 7.97 -8.96 3.90
C THR A 205 7.34 -9.86 2.82
N PRO A 206 6.34 -10.69 3.18
CA PRO A 206 5.63 -11.53 2.22
C PRO A 206 4.98 -10.73 1.09
N ASP A 207 4.75 -11.39 -0.04
CA ASP A 207 4.07 -10.79 -1.18
C ASP A 207 2.56 -10.67 -0.90
N VAL A 208 1.96 -9.55 -1.29
CA VAL A 208 0.50 -9.42 -1.42
C VAL A 208 0.02 -10.28 -2.59
N ARG A 209 0.75 -10.21 -3.71
CA ARG A 209 0.59 -11.08 -4.88
C ARG A 209 1.90 -11.13 -5.67
N THR A 210 1.99 -12.10 -6.58
CA THR A 210 3.06 -12.18 -7.58
C THR A 210 2.44 -12.16 -8.96
N GLU A 211 3.06 -11.43 -9.88
CA GLU A 211 2.67 -11.33 -11.27
C GLU A 211 3.89 -11.55 -12.18
N VAL A 212 3.64 -11.91 -13.44
CA VAL A 212 4.71 -12.07 -14.44
C VAL A 212 4.64 -10.88 -15.39
N TRP A 213 5.75 -10.17 -15.49
CA TRP A 213 5.91 -9.08 -16.44
C TRP A 213 6.95 -9.44 -17.50
N THR A 214 6.62 -9.17 -18.76
CA THR A 214 7.52 -9.37 -19.90
C THR A 214 7.67 -8.05 -20.61
N SER A 215 8.89 -7.51 -20.69
CA SER A 215 9.15 -6.31 -21.50
C SER A 215 8.91 -6.65 -22.96
N GLU A 216 8.20 -5.77 -23.67
CA GLU A 216 7.99 -5.91 -25.11
C GLU A 216 9.29 -5.81 -25.92
N LYS A 217 10.33 -5.20 -25.35
CA LYS A 217 11.62 -4.98 -26.01
C LYS A 217 12.56 -6.17 -25.92
N ASP A 218 12.65 -6.81 -24.76
CA ASP A 218 13.54 -7.96 -24.56
C ASP A 218 12.83 -9.32 -24.54
N GLY A 219 11.51 -9.35 -24.38
CA GLY A 219 10.72 -10.58 -24.39
C GLY A 219 11.00 -11.52 -23.20
N VAL A 220 11.72 -11.06 -22.18
CA VAL A 220 12.12 -11.89 -21.03
C VAL A 220 11.05 -11.79 -19.93
N PRO A 221 10.42 -12.92 -19.54
CA PRO A 221 9.48 -12.94 -18.43
C PRO A 221 10.22 -12.80 -17.10
N ARG A 222 9.69 -11.95 -16.21
CA ARG A 222 10.22 -11.65 -14.89
C ARG A 222 9.12 -11.75 -13.85
N ALA A 223 9.42 -12.33 -12.70
CA ALA A 223 8.51 -12.32 -11.56
C ALA A 223 8.53 -10.92 -10.92
N ALA A 224 7.36 -10.33 -10.76
CA ALA A 224 7.14 -9.10 -10.01
C ALA A 224 6.36 -9.43 -8.73
N HIS A 225 7.03 -9.24 -7.60
CA HIS A 225 6.55 -9.49 -6.25
C HIS A 225 5.98 -8.20 -5.68
N ILE A 226 4.66 -8.13 -5.57
CA ILE A 226 3.95 -6.93 -5.11
C ILE A 226 3.92 -6.93 -3.59
N LYS A 227 4.71 -6.04 -2.98
CA LYS A 227 4.83 -5.90 -1.52
C LYS A 227 3.81 -4.93 -0.95
N LEU A 228 3.46 -3.89 -1.71
CA LEU A 228 2.44 -2.90 -1.38
C LEU A 228 1.76 -2.44 -2.65
N ASP A 229 0.43 -2.37 -2.61
CA ASP A 229 -0.39 -1.86 -3.73
C ASP A 229 -1.46 -0.91 -3.20
N ARG A 230 -1.11 0.37 -3.13
CA ARG A 230 -2.02 1.48 -2.80
C ARG A 230 -2.07 2.43 -3.99
N PRO A 231 -3.16 3.20 -4.17
CA PRO A 231 -3.29 4.14 -5.28
C PRO A 231 -2.07 5.06 -5.42
N ALA A 232 -1.66 5.71 -4.33
CA ALA A 232 -0.53 6.63 -4.29
C ALA A 232 0.82 6.01 -3.87
N SER A 233 0.85 4.72 -3.49
CA SER A 233 2.03 4.10 -2.89
C SER A 233 2.13 2.64 -3.31
N ARG A 234 3.04 2.32 -4.24
CA ARG A 234 3.27 0.94 -4.69
C ARG A 234 4.71 0.55 -4.44
N ILE A 235 4.95 -0.69 -4.03
CA ILE A 235 6.29 -1.24 -3.78
C ILE A 235 6.36 -2.65 -4.37
N HIS A 236 7.16 -2.82 -5.40
CA HIS A 236 7.33 -4.09 -6.11
C HIS A 236 8.80 -4.51 -6.06
N VAL A 237 9.07 -5.81 -5.95
CA VAL A 237 10.40 -6.39 -6.19
C VAL A 237 10.34 -7.18 -7.49
N VAL A 238 11.22 -6.89 -8.44
CA VAL A 238 11.25 -7.56 -9.75
C VAL A 238 12.53 -8.38 -9.86
N ASP A 239 12.36 -9.68 -10.10
CA ASP A 239 13.46 -10.61 -10.27
C ASP A 239 14.13 -10.46 -11.63
N ASN A 240 15.44 -10.72 -11.67
CA ASN A 240 16.23 -10.73 -12.91
C ASN A 240 16.01 -9.47 -13.77
N PHE A 241 15.98 -8.32 -13.10
CA PHE A 241 15.69 -7.03 -13.73
C PHE A 241 16.92 -6.42 -14.38
N ILE A 242 18.07 -6.43 -13.71
CA ILE A 242 19.36 -5.96 -14.22
C ILE A 242 20.29 -7.15 -14.40
N ASP A 243 20.93 -7.26 -15.56
CA ASP A 243 21.83 -8.37 -15.85
C ASP A 243 23.31 -8.05 -15.49
N PRO A 244 24.18 -9.06 -15.39
CA PRO A 244 25.58 -8.84 -15.03
C PRO A 244 26.37 -7.93 -15.99
N ILE A 245 26.04 -7.94 -17.29
CA ILE A 245 26.72 -7.10 -18.31
C ILE A 245 26.30 -5.64 -18.11
N GLU A 246 25.02 -5.40 -17.84
CA GLU A 246 24.50 -4.07 -17.51
C GLU A 246 25.12 -3.54 -16.21
N CYS A 247 25.28 -4.39 -15.20
CA CYS A 247 25.99 -4.05 -13.97
C CYS A 247 27.47 -3.69 -14.23
N GLU A 248 28.20 -4.49 -15.01
CA GLU A 248 29.59 -4.22 -15.35
C GLU A 248 29.76 -2.91 -16.15
N ALA A 249 28.85 -2.64 -17.08
CA ALA A 249 28.83 -1.39 -17.85
C ALA A 249 28.62 -0.18 -16.94
N MET A 250 27.68 -0.27 -16.00
CA MET A 250 27.41 0.79 -15.02
C MET A 250 28.60 1.02 -14.09
N GLU A 251 29.25 -0.03 -13.59
CA GLU A 251 30.45 0.10 -12.76
C GLU A 251 31.62 0.71 -13.53
N SER A 252 31.82 0.30 -14.79
CA SER A 252 32.90 0.79 -15.65
C SER A 252 32.76 2.29 -15.96
N GLU A 253 31.55 2.76 -16.26
CA GLU A 253 31.28 4.18 -16.48
C GLU A 253 31.40 4.99 -15.18
N ALA A 254 30.89 4.45 -14.06
CA ALA A 254 30.95 5.11 -12.75
C ALA A 254 32.39 5.34 -12.26
N ALA A 255 33.30 4.40 -12.51
CA ALA A 255 34.67 4.41 -11.98
C ALA A 255 35.46 5.70 -12.25
N ARG A 256 35.11 6.43 -13.32
CA ARG A 256 35.80 7.68 -13.72
C ARG A 256 35.35 8.91 -12.95
N THR A 257 34.11 8.92 -12.46
CA THR A 257 33.45 10.11 -11.88
C THR A 257 32.91 9.85 -10.48
N LEU A 258 33.25 8.70 -9.89
CA LEU A 258 32.84 8.29 -8.57
C LEU A 258 33.32 9.29 -7.50
N HIS A 259 32.39 9.86 -6.75
CA HIS A 259 32.65 10.85 -5.70
C HIS A 259 31.71 10.65 -4.51
N ARG A 260 32.00 11.30 -3.38
CA ARG A 260 31.16 11.17 -2.17
C ARG A 260 29.78 11.80 -2.40
N ALA A 261 28.74 11.11 -1.97
CA ALA A 261 27.36 11.54 -2.17
C ALA A 261 27.02 12.86 -1.45
N THR A 262 26.17 13.66 -2.10
CA THR A 262 25.55 14.88 -1.56
C THR A 262 24.05 14.68 -1.35
N VAL A 263 23.43 15.58 -0.58
CA VAL A 263 21.97 15.67 -0.36
C VAL A 263 21.49 17.08 -0.67
N ALA A 264 20.20 17.24 -0.98
CA ALA A 264 19.60 18.56 -1.16
C ALA A 264 19.71 19.39 0.13
N ASP A 265 19.98 20.69 -0.01
CA ASP A 265 20.14 21.60 1.13
C ASP A 265 18.84 22.30 1.56
N GLY A 266 17.72 22.01 0.88
CA GLY A 266 16.41 22.64 1.11
C GLY A 266 16.29 24.09 0.62
N LYS A 267 17.35 24.64 0.01
CA LYS A 267 17.44 26.03 -0.50
C LYS A 267 17.72 26.08 -2.01
N GLY A 268 17.53 24.96 -2.71
CA GLY A 268 17.79 24.86 -4.15
C GLY A 268 19.19 24.33 -4.51
N GLY A 269 20.05 24.01 -3.55
CA GLY A 269 21.40 23.51 -3.74
C GLY A 269 21.64 22.11 -3.18
N SER A 270 22.92 21.69 -3.12
CA SER A 270 23.33 20.41 -2.55
C SER A 270 24.50 20.58 -1.57
N ARG A 271 24.60 19.68 -0.58
CA ARG A 271 25.67 19.66 0.43
C ARG A 271 26.13 18.24 0.72
N LEU A 272 27.37 18.09 1.18
CA LEU A 272 27.85 16.82 1.75
C LEU A 272 27.03 16.48 3.01
N SER A 273 26.70 15.20 3.17
CA SER A 273 25.89 14.72 4.30
C SER A 273 26.63 13.62 5.05
N GLU A 274 26.61 13.69 6.38
CA GLU A 274 27.04 12.56 7.21
C GLU A 274 26.02 11.42 7.18
N ASN A 275 24.77 11.71 6.81
CA ASN A 275 23.67 10.74 6.72
C ASN A 275 23.65 9.95 5.39
N ARG A 276 24.56 10.28 4.45
CA ARG A 276 24.71 9.60 3.15
C ARG A 276 26.20 9.52 2.80
N LYS A 277 26.91 8.52 3.33
CA LYS A 277 28.37 8.36 3.19
C LYS A 277 28.83 7.62 1.93
N ALA A 278 27.88 7.06 1.19
CA ALA A 278 28.11 6.30 -0.03
C ALA A 278 28.89 7.08 -1.10
N MET A 279 29.57 6.34 -1.96
CA MET A 279 30.13 6.85 -3.20
C MET A 279 29.05 6.84 -4.28
N GLN A 280 29.04 7.82 -5.18
CA GLN A 280 28.07 7.92 -6.27
C GLN A 280 28.68 8.44 -7.57
N ALA A 281 28.06 8.10 -8.69
CA ALA A 281 28.34 8.68 -10.01
C ALA A 281 27.04 8.75 -10.82
N GLY A 282 26.80 9.89 -11.47
CA GLY A 282 25.73 10.03 -12.46
C GLY A 282 26.22 9.57 -13.83
N ILE A 283 25.40 8.78 -14.52
CA ILE A 283 25.72 8.19 -15.82
C ILE A 283 24.60 8.56 -16.78
N SER A 284 24.91 9.46 -17.72
CA SER A 284 23.97 9.85 -18.76
C SER A 284 23.75 8.74 -19.76
N VAL A 285 22.48 8.50 -20.09
CA VAL A 285 22.08 7.42 -20.99
C VAL A 285 22.30 7.84 -22.44
N ARG A 286 22.97 6.97 -23.20
CA ARG A 286 23.25 7.15 -24.63
C ARG A 286 22.15 6.52 -25.47
N TRP A 287 20.99 7.17 -25.51
CA TRP A 287 19.81 6.70 -26.27
C TRP A 287 20.10 6.48 -27.75
N ASP A 288 21.03 7.24 -28.34
CA ASP A 288 21.50 7.07 -29.71
C ASP A 288 22.13 5.70 -29.99
N ARG A 289 22.46 4.93 -28.93
CA ARG A 289 23.11 3.62 -29.02
C ARG A 289 22.21 2.46 -28.61
N GLU A 290 20.94 2.72 -28.26
CA GLU A 290 20.00 1.66 -27.88
C GLU A 290 19.84 0.63 -29.01
N GLU A 291 19.70 1.09 -30.26
CA GLU A 291 19.51 0.23 -31.44
C GLU A 291 20.68 -0.72 -31.72
N ILE A 292 21.90 -0.31 -31.34
CA ILE A 292 23.11 -1.13 -31.51
C ILE A 292 23.42 -1.97 -30.26
N GLY A 293 22.50 -1.99 -29.28
CA GLY A 293 22.56 -2.88 -28.13
C GLY A 293 23.34 -2.35 -26.92
N ASP A 294 23.48 -1.03 -26.76
CA ASP A 294 24.12 -0.45 -25.57
C ASP A 294 23.44 -0.92 -24.28
N PRO A 295 24.16 -1.52 -23.33
CA PRO A 295 23.56 -2.14 -22.14
C PRO A 295 22.92 -1.11 -21.21
N ILE A 296 23.49 0.08 -21.09
CA ILE A 296 22.97 1.14 -20.21
C ILE A 296 21.66 1.70 -20.77
N ALA A 297 21.61 1.93 -22.09
CA ALA A 297 20.39 2.36 -22.76
C ALA A 297 19.27 1.32 -22.68
N ARG A 298 19.58 0.03 -22.90
CA ARG A 298 18.60 -1.07 -22.78
C ARG A 298 18.07 -1.24 -21.36
N LEU A 299 18.94 -1.15 -20.36
CA LEU A 299 18.54 -1.14 -18.95
C LEU A 299 17.60 0.02 -18.65
N SER A 300 17.97 1.23 -19.07
CA SER A 300 17.16 2.43 -18.83
C SER A 300 15.79 2.32 -19.52
N ARG A 301 15.72 1.81 -20.77
CA ARG A 301 14.46 1.50 -21.45
C ARG A 301 13.57 0.59 -20.61
N ARG A 302 14.15 -0.50 -20.08
CA ARG A 302 13.43 -1.48 -19.26
C ARG A 302 12.82 -0.84 -18.01
N VAL A 303 13.48 0.14 -17.41
CA VAL A 303 12.93 0.90 -16.27
C VAL A 303 11.65 1.64 -16.67
N TYR A 304 11.67 2.37 -17.78
CA TYR A 304 10.49 3.12 -18.23
C TYR A 304 9.36 2.22 -18.72
N ASP A 305 9.67 1.10 -19.38
CA ASP A 305 8.68 0.10 -19.75
C ASP A 305 7.96 -0.45 -18.50
N TYR A 306 8.72 -0.78 -17.44
CA TYR A 306 8.14 -1.27 -16.19
C TYR A 306 7.33 -0.19 -15.47
N ALA A 307 7.85 1.03 -15.39
CA ALA A 307 7.14 2.15 -14.76
C ALA A 307 5.82 2.46 -15.49
N ASN A 308 5.81 2.39 -16.83
CA ASN A 308 4.60 2.56 -17.63
C ASN A 308 3.63 1.38 -17.50
N HIS A 309 4.13 0.15 -17.40
CA HIS A 309 3.30 -1.01 -17.11
C HIS A 309 2.55 -0.85 -15.78
N VAL A 310 3.24 -0.38 -14.74
CA VAL A 310 2.64 -0.18 -13.42
C VAL A 310 1.71 1.04 -13.41
N LEU A 311 2.16 2.19 -13.91
CA LEU A 311 1.47 3.48 -13.67
C LEU A 311 0.55 3.92 -14.81
N GLY A 312 0.75 3.45 -16.04
CA GLY A 312 -0.03 3.88 -17.19
C GLY A 312 0.08 5.36 -17.53
N LEU A 313 1.19 6.02 -17.16
CA LEU A 313 1.37 7.47 -17.27
C LEU A 313 2.06 7.95 -18.56
N GLY A 314 2.48 7.03 -19.44
CA GLY A 314 3.14 7.38 -20.70
C GLY A 314 4.46 8.14 -20.51
N ILE A 315 5.25 7.72 -19.53
CA ILE A 315 6.52 8.31 -19.15
C ILE A 315 7.50 8.18 -20.32
N GLU A 316 8.04 9.31 -20.75
CA GLU A 316 9.10 9.39 -21.74
C GLU A 316 10.48 9.34 -21.06
N GLU A 317 11.42 8.71 -21.73
CA GLU A 317 12.79 8.53 -21.26
C GLU A 317 13.68 9.77 -21.46
N HIS A 318 13.36 10.59 -22.45
CA HIS A 318 14.14 11.78 -22.77
C HIS A 318 13.87 12.90 -21.76
N GLY A 319 14.93 13.56 -21.30
CA GLY A 319 14.84 14.60 -20.28
C GLY A 319 14.78 14.08 -18.83
N GLN A 320 14.80 12.76 -18.62
CA GLN A 320 14.86 12.14 -17.29
C GLN A 320 16.23 12.28 -16.65
N GLU A 321 16.29 12.05 -15.33
CA GLU A 321 17.55 12.06 -14.56
C GLU A 321 18.53 10.99 -15.06
N ASP A 322 19.83 11.26 -14.88
CA ASP A 322 20.87 10.27 -15.14
C ASP A 322 20.67 9.02 -14.25
N LEU A 323 21.12 7.87 -14.73
CA LEU A 323 21.25 6.69 -13.87
C LEU A 323 22.33 6.94 -12.82
N MET A 324 22.02 6.64 -11.56
CA MET A 324 22.96 6.81 -10.47
C MET A 324 23.58 5.48 -10.06
N SER A 325 24.89 5.32 -10.25
CA SER A 325 25.65 4.30 -9.53
C SER A 325 25.85 4.75 -8.09
N ILE A 326 25.50 3.92 -7.11
CA ILE A 326 25.68 4.20 -5.68
C ILE A 326 26.35 2.99 -5.03
N GLN A 327 27.44 3.23 -4.30
CA GLN A 327 28.28 2.20 -3.70
C GLN A 327 28.47 2.44 -2.20
N TYR A 328 28.21 1.42 -1.40
CA TYR A 328 28.33 1.40 0.05
C TYR A 328 29.36 0.34 0.46
N PHE A 329 30.18 0.66 1.46
CA PHE A 329 31.28 -0.20 1.88
C PHE A 329 31.18 -0.54 3.37
N GLY A 330 31.10 -1.84 3.68
CA GLY A 330 31.14 -2.37 5.03
C GLY A 330 32.52 -2.28 5.65
N ARG A 331 32.57 -1.96 6.95
CA ARG A 331 33.80 -1.83 7.76
C ARG A 331 33.73 -2.61 9.07
N GLY A 332 32.76 -3.52 9.17
CA GLY A 332 32.47 -4.39 10.30
C GLY A 332 31.36 -3.89 11.22
N ARG A 333 30.77 -4.84 11.97
CA ARG A 333 29.65 -4.57 12.92
C ARG A 333 29.97 -3.56 14.02
N ASN A 334 31.24 -3.33 14.31
CA ASN A 334 31.68 -2.37 15.32
C ASN A 334 31.91 -0.96 14.75
N ASP A 335 31.68 -0.74 13.45
CA ASP A 335 31.69 0.60 12.87
C ASP A 335 30.55 1.42 13.52
N THR A 336 30.91 2.51 14.17
CA THR A 336 29.94 3.43 14.80
C THR A 336 29.20 4.28 13.78
N GLU A 337 29.69 4.32 12.54
CA GLU A 337 29.09 5.11 11.47
C GLU A 337 29.04 4.33 10.13
N PRO A 338 28.35 3.18 10.09
CA PRO A 338 28.32 2.32 8.92
C PRO A 338 27.69 3.02 7.71
N ASP A 339 28.12 2.61 6.52
CA ASP A 339 27.55 3.13 5.27
C ASP A 339 26.07 2.73 5.17
N ARG A 340 25.20 3.73 5.16
CA ARG A 340 23.75 3.57 5.06
C ARG A 340 23.12 4.75 4.33
N TYR A 341 21.82 4.67 4.08
CA TYR A 341 21.03 5.85 3.75
C TYR A 341 19.85 5.93 4.71
N THR A 342 19.82 6.99 5.52
CA THR A 342 18.77 7.19 6.53
C THR A 342 17.39 7.32 5.90
N PRO A 343 16.30 7.08 6.67
CA PRO A 343 14.94 7.26 6.19
C PRO A 343 14.72 8.61 5.49
N HIS A 344 14.16 8.58 4.28
CA HIS A 344 13.86 9.76 3.47
C HIS A 344 12.82 9.44 2.39
N CYS A 345 12.33 10.49 1.73
CA CYS A 345 11.56 10.39 0.50
C CYS A 345 12.38 10.91 -0.68
N ASP A 346 12.33 10.20 -1.82
CA ASP A 346 13.02 10.62 -3.04
C ASP A 346 12.32 11.81 -3.72
N GLY A 347 11.00 11.90 -3.57
CA GLY A 347 10.17 13.04 -3.97
C GLY A 347 9.30 13.54 -2.81
N ASP A 348 8.23 14.27 -3.13
CA ASP A 348 7.29 14.79 -2.12
C ASP A 348 6.47 13.63 -1.50
N CYS A 349 6.44 13.55 -0.17
CA CYS A 349 5.59 12.61 0.62
C CYS A 349 4.54 13.38 1.42
N THR A 350 3.97 14.41 0.81
CA THR A 350 3.14 15.43 1.50
C THR A 350 1.65 15.14 1.42
N GLY A 351 1.21 14.19 0.58
CA GLY A 351 -0.21 14.02 0.23
C GLY A 351 -0.77 15.17 -0.62
N LEU A 352 0.07 16.09 -1.11
CA LEU A 352 -0.37 17.21 -1.95
C LEU A 352 -0.38 16.82 -3.44
N PRO A 353 -1.06 17.60 -4.30
CA PRO A 353 -1.00 17.40 -5.74
C PRO A 353 0.45 17.38 -6.27
N HIS A 354 0.70 16.49 -7.23
CA HIS A 354 1.99 16.37 -7.91
C HIS A 354 2.36 17.68 -8.63
N LYS A 355 3.62 18.09 -8.51
CA LYS A 355 4.18 19.25 -9.23
C LYS A 355 4.91 18.79 -10.49
N THR A 356 4.54 19.32 -11.64
CA THR A 356 5.19 19.03 -12.94
C THR A 356 6.71 19.16 -12.84
N GLY A 357 7.44 18.19 -13.39
CA GLY A 357 8.90 18.15 -13.40
C GLY A 357 9.52 17.53 -12.15
N THR A 358 8.71 17.09 -11.17
CA THR A 358 9.19 16.42 -9.96
C THR A 358 9.17 14.90 -10.08
N ARG A 359 9.91 14.24 -9.19
CA ARG A 359 9.99 12.78 -9.14
C ARG A 359 8.65 12.19 -8.70
N MET A 360 8.33 11.00 -9.19
CA MET A 360 7.10 10.28 -8.83
C MET A 360 7.29 8.78 -8.60
N ALA A 361 8.44 8.23 -9.03
CA ALA A 361 8.80 6.85 -8.78
C ALA A 361 10.33 6.70 -8.78
N THR A 362 10.77 5.58 -8.21
CA THR A 362 12.18 5.20 -8.16
C THR A 362 12.30 3.72 -8.49
N MET A 363 13.36 3.38 -9.24
CA MET A 363 13.82 2.01 -9.43
C MET A 363 15.22 1.87 -8.84
N VAL A 364 15.39 0.99 -7.85
CA VAL A 364 16.69 0.62 -7.28
C VAL A 364 17.04 -0.81 -7.71
N MET A 365 18.11 -0.96 -8.48
CA MET A 365 18.56 -2.22 -9.07
C MET A 365 19.84 -2.70 -8.37
N TYR A 366 19.93 -3.99 -8.04
CA TYR A 366 20.99 -4.53 -7.19
C TYR A 366 22.05 -5.28 -8.02
N CYS A 367 23.26 -4.73 -8.12
CA CYS A 367 24.38 -5.35 -8.84
C CYS A 367 25.27 -6.20 -7.93
N THR A 368 25.69 -5.63 -6.81
CA THR A 368 26.49 -6.33 -5.80
C THR A 368 25.76 -6.23 -4.46
N LEU A 369 25.65 -7.37 -3.78
CA LEU A 369 25.10 -7.45 -2.44
C LEU A 369 26.22 -7.58 -1.40
N PRO A 370 26.05 -6.93 -0.24
CA PRO A 370 27.00 -7.09 0.85
C PRO A 370 26.84 -8.49 1.46
N SER A 371 27.89 -8.98 2.11
CA SER A 371 27.80 -10.24 2.85
C SER A 371 26.98 -10.08 4.13
N GLU A 372 26.86 -8.86 4.66
CA GLU A 372 26.05 -8.57 5.84
C GLU A 372 25.41 -7.17 5.79
N GLY A 373 24.10 -7.11 6.06
CA GLY A 373 23.32 -5.87 6.08
C GLY A 373 22.81 -5.42 4.69
N GLY A 374 22.59 -4.12 4.51
CA GLY A 374 22.29 -3.52 3.21
C GLY A 374 20.89 -3.77 2.62
N ALA A 375 19.93 -4.25 3.40
CA ALA A 375 18.53 -4.33 2.99
C ALA A 375 17.93 -2.95 2.61
N THR A 376 16.79 -2.95 1.93
CA THR A 376 15.99 -1.74 1.71
C THR A 376 14.73 -1.82 2.58
N ASN A 377 14.48 -0.79 3.39
CA ASN A 377 13.41 -0.81 4.37
C ASN A 377 12.48 0.40 4.22
N PHE A 378 11.18 0.15 4.11
CA PHE A 378 10.11 1.15 4.02
C PHE A 378 9.37 1.20 5.34
N LYS A 379 9.85 2.06 6.25
CA LYS A 379 9.46 1.99 7.66
C LYS A 379 7.96 2.19 7.88
N ASN A 380 7.33 3.12 7.15
CA ASN A 380 5.93 3.50 7.38
C ASN A 380 4.94 2.48 6.82
N SER A 381 5.32 1.73 5.78
CA SER A 381 4.51 0.62 5.24
C SER A 381 4.84 -0.73 5.86
N GLY A 382 5.91 -0.83 6.65
CA GLY A 382 6.38 -2.09 7.23
C GLY A 382 6.97 -3.04 6.19
N VAL A 383 7.31 -2.55 4.99
CA VAL A 383 7.89 -3.38 3.93
C VAL A 383 9.41 -3.45 4.10
N HIS A 384 9.92 -4.65 4.30
CA HIS A 384 11.33 -4.99 4.37
C HIS A 384 11.74 -5.83 3.15
N VAL A 385 12.70 -5.32 2.38
CA VAL A 385 13.21 -5.97 1.17
C VAL A 385 14.63 -6.46 1.41
N LYS A 386 14.79 -7.78 1.40
CA LYS A 386 16.08 -8.44 1.25
C LYS A 386 16.34 -8.70 -0.24
N PRO A 387 17.23 -7.92 -0.87
CA PRO A 387 17.44 -8.03 -2.30
C PRO A 387 18.17 -9.31 -2.69
N VAL A 388 18.01 -9.70 -3.96
CA VAL A 388 18.82 -10.73 -4.63
C VAL A 388 19.62 -10.03 -5.72
N ALA A 389 20.84 -10.49 -5.99
CA ALA A 389 21.65 -9.92 -7.07
C ALA A 389 20.88 -10.02 -8.41
N GLY A 390 20.86 -8.94 -9.17
CA GLY A 390 20.08 -8.80 -10.40
C GLY A 390 18.62 -8.41 -10.20
N SER A 391 18.08 -8.43 -8.98
CA SER A 391 16.72 -7.95 -8.73
C SER A 391 16.66 -6.41 -8.72
N ALA A 392 15.44 -5.87 -8.73
CA ALA A 392 15.20 -4.46 -8.50
C ALA A 392 14.01 -4.23 -7.56
N VAL A 393 14.01 -3.14 -6.81
CA VAL A 393 12.83 -2.65 -6.11
C VAL A 393 12.33 -1.39 -6.81
N PHE A 394 11.09 -1.48 -7.30
CA PHE A 394 10.34 -0.35 -7.84
C PHE A 394 9.42 0.18 -6.75
N PHE A 395 9.36 1.50 -6.60
CA PHE A 395 8.33 2.11 -5.79
C PHE A 395 7.86 3.43 -6.39
N SER A 396 6.54 3.66 -6.34
CA SER A 396 5.90 4.89 -6.80
C SER A 396 5.23 5.60 -5.65
N TYR A 397 5.30 6.93 -5.65
CA TYR A 397 4.76 7.82 -4.64
C TYR A 397 3.80 8.84 -5.27
N ILE A 398 3.03 8.38 -6.25
CA ILE A 398 1.99 9.13 -6.95
C ILE A 398 0.77 8.26 -7.18
N ASP A 399 -0.41 8.84 -7.03
CA ASP A 399 -1.66 8.28 -7.57
C ASP A 399 -1.78 8.64 -9.05
N PRO A 400 -1.76 7.67 -9.97
CA PRO A 400 -1.79 7.97 -11.40
C PRO A 400 -3.10 8.61 -11.86
N GLU A 401 -4.21 8.37 -11.15
CA GLU A 401 -5.53 8.91 -11.46
C GLU A 401 -5.74 10.27 -10.77
N ALA A 402 -5.57 10.32 -9.44
CA ALA A 402 -5.81 11.55 -8.67
C ALA A 402 -4.68 12.59 -8.83
N ARG A 403 -3.50 12.18 -9.31
CA ARG A 403 -2.28 13.01 -9.38
C ARG A 403 -1.87 13.61 -8.04
N VAL A 404 -2.06 12.83 -6.97
CA VAL A 404 -1.69 13.20 -5.60
C VAL A 404 -0.49 12.36 -5.16
N MET A 405 0.42 12.98 -4.41
CA MET A 405 1.62 12.33 -3.91
C MET A 405 1.32 11.42 -2.70
N ASP A 406 2.22 10.50 -2.42
CA ASP A 406 2.15 9.65 -1.22
C ASP A 406 2.16 10.47 0.08
N THR A 407 1.69 9.84 1.17
CA THR A 407 1.69 10.36 2.55
C THR A 407 2.78 9.71 3.41
N GLY A 408 3.87 9.24 2.77
CA GLY A 408 5.06 8.70 3.42
C GLY A 408 5.13 7.18 3.52
N PHE A 409 4.20 6.41 2.96
CA PHE A 409 4.30 4.93 2.92
C PHE A 409 5.54 4.43 2.16
N THR A 410 6.07 5.19 1.21
CA THR A 410 7.31 4.89 0.49
C THR A 410 8.54 5.57 1.10
N GLU A 411 8.43 6.19 2.28
CA GLU A 411 9.60 6.68 3.01
C GLU A 411 10.50 5.48 3.31
N HIS A 412 11.72 5.53 2.80
CA HIS A 412 12.60 4.37 2.73
C HIS A 412 14.02 4.68 3.15
N SER A 413 14.75 3.62 3.41
CA SER A 413 16.13 3.65 3.89
C SER A 413 16.93 2.51 3.25
N GLY A 414 18.22 2.75 3.09
CA GLY A 414 19.19 1.67 2.90
C GLY A 414 19.74 1.31 4.27
N CYS A 415 19.44 0.09 4.74
CA CYS A 415 19.99 -0.41 6.00
C CYS A 415 21.53 -0.37 5.97
N PRO A 416 22.19 -0.25 7.14
CA PRO A 416 23.64 -0.29 7.25
C PRO A 416 24.25 -1.48 6.52
N VAL A 417 25.32 -1.22 5.78
CA VAL A 417 26.21 -2.26 5.26
C VAL A 417 27.29 -2.51 6.29
N PHE A 418 27.29 -3.71 6.88
CA PHE A 418 28.25 -4.07 7.91
C PHE A 418 29.48 -4.73 7.31
N GLU A 419 29.31 -5.69 6.40
CA GLU A 419 30.41 -6.43 5.77
C GLU A 419 30.22 -6.54 4.25
N GLY A 420 31.33 -6.43 3.51
CA GLY A 420 31.33 -6.48 2.04
C GLY A 420 30.90 -5.16 1.40
N GLU A 421 30.41 -5.24 0.16
CA GLU A 421 30.06 -4.05 -0.64
C GLU A 421 28.63 -4.16 -1.16
N LYS A 422 27.89 -3.06 -1.12
CA LYS A 422 26.59 -2.95 -1.80
C LYS A 422 26.73 -1.98 -2.96
N LYS A 423 26.49 -2.44 -4.18
CA LYS A 423 26.48 -1.60 -5.38
C LYS A 423 25.12 -1.67 -6.04
N ILE A 424 24.49 -0.51 -6.16
CA ILE A 424 23.16 -0.36 -6.73
C ILE A 424 23.18 0.65 -7.88
N VAL A 425 22.24 0.48 -8.79
CA VAL A 425 21.88 1.48 -9.80
C VAL A 425 20.52 2.04 -9.45
N THR A 426 20.38 3.36 -9.41
CA THR A 426 19.10 4.02 -9.13
C THR A 426 18.67 4.88 -10.30
N GLN A 427 17.43 4.69 -10.76
CA GLN A 427 16.76 5.62 -11.67
C GLN A 427 15.66 6.33 -10.90
N TRP A 428 15.77 7.65 -10.77
CA TRP A 428 14.63 8.48 -10.37
C TRP A 428 13.81 8.84 -11.60
N ILE A 429 12.49 8.74 -11.47
CA ILE A 429 11.56 8.88 -12.59
C ILE A 429 10.70 10.11 -12.32
N ARG A 430 10.71 11.06 -13.25
CA ARG A 430 9.96 12.31 -13.19
C ARG A 430 8.77 12.29 -14.13
N LEU A 431 7.76 13.08 -13.80
CA LEU A 431 6.59 13.29 -14.65
C LEU A 431 6.52 14.74 -15.11
N GLY A 432 6.29 14.94 -16.41
CA GLY A 432 6.28 16.26 -17.03
C GLY A 432 7.66 16.86 -17.30
N VAL A 433 8.65 16.00 -17.54
CA VAL A 433 9.93 16.36 -18.17
C VAL A 433 9.96 15.77 -19.58
N ASP A 434 10.71 16.41 -20.47
CA ASP A 434 10.88 16.00 -21.87
C ASP A 434 12.23 16.51 -22.41
N SER A 435 12.51 16.31 -23.69
CA SER A 435 13.75 16.77 -24.33
C SER A 435 13.92 18.29 -24.35
N GLU A 436 12.83 19.06 -24.38
CA GLU A 436 12.86 20.54 -24.39
C GLU A 436 12.95 21.10 -22.96
N ASN A 437 12.41 20.37 -21.98
CA ASN A 437 12.34 20.70 -20.57
C ASN A 437 12.92 19.55 -19.73
N PRO A 438 14.24 19.28 -19.85
CA PRO A 438 14.87 18.21 -19.09
C PRO A 438 14.83 18.49 -17.59
N TRP A 439 15.04 17.45 -16.80
CA TRP A 439 15.01 17.49 -15.34
C TRP A 439 15.86 18.60 -14.71
N ASN A 440 17.01 18.93 -15.31
CA ASN A 440 17.94 19.96 -14.84
C ASN A 440 17.51 21.39 -15.20
N SER A 441 16.37 21.53 -15.90
CA SER A 441 15.69 22.82 -16.07
C SER A 441 14.94 23.24 -14.80
N PHE A 442 14.76 22.33 -13.85
CA PHE A 442 14.08 22.54 -12.58
C PHE A 442 15.07 22.48 -11.41
N ASN A 443 14.90 23.37 -10.43
CA ASN A 443 15.63 23.28 -9.17
C ASN A 443 15.10 22.13 -8.29
N THR A 444 15.71 21.91 -7.13
CA THR A 444 15.29 20.85 -6.20
C THR A 444 13.91 21.05 -5.58
N LEU A 445 13.27 22.21 -5.77
CA LEU A 445 11.88 22.49 -5.38
C LEU A 445 10.87 22.25 -6.51
N GLY A 446 11.33 21.82 -7.69
CA GLY A 446 10.49 21.63 -8.87
C GLY A 446 10.11 22.93 -9.60
N ILE A 447 10.84 24.03 -9.34
CA ILE A 447 10.61 25.32 -10.02
C ILE A 447 11.59 25.43 -11.19
N LYS A 448 11.09 25.79 -12.38
CA LYS A 448 11.97 26.03 -13.54
C LYS A 448 12.92 27.19 -13.26
N HIS A 449 14.19 27.03 -13.59
CA HIS A 449 15.19 28.07 -13.39
C HIS A 449 14.85 29.38 -14.14
N ALA A 450 14.22 29.28 -15.31
CA ALA A 450 13.76 30.43 -16.08
C ALA A 450 12.68 31.25 -15.34
N ASP A 451 11.83 30.58 -14.55
CA ASP A 451 10.74 31.23 -13.79
C ASP A 451 11.26 31.80 -12.45
N ALA A 452 12.27 31.15 -11.86
CA ALA A 452 12.91 31.61 -10.62
C ALA A 452 13.73 32.89 -10.79
N ALA A 453 14.20 33.20 -12.00
CA ALA A 453 14.95 34.44 -12.29
C ALA A 453 14.04 35.69 -12.37
N ASN A 454 12.72 35.51 -12.41
CA ASN A 454 11.72 36.58 -12.49
C ASN A 454 11.01 36.86 -11.16
N GLN A 455 11.42 36.20 -10.07
CA GLN A 455 10.99 36.44 -8.69
C GLN A 455 12.14 37.01 -7.87
#